data_AF-A0A9P3BTJ6-F1
#
_entry.id   AF-A0A9P3BTJ6-F1
#
_cell.length_a   1.000
_cell.length_b   1.000
_cell.length_c   1.000
_cell.angle_alpha   90.00
_cell.angle_beta   90.00
_cell.angle_gamma   90.00
#
_symmetry.space_group_name_H-M   'P 1'
#
loop_
_entity.id
_entity.type
_entity.pdbx_description
1 polymer ?
#
loop_
_entity_poly.entity_id
_entity_poly.type
_entity_poly.pdbx_seq_one_letter_code
_entity_poly.pdbx_strand_id
1 'polypeptide(L)'
;MAKLLRKVASSWNLDDSAKRDKRDTYVKGLYELWEQVSTRKDPYLTLSPSDLPRIKCVDLLGESTFHEESSVPGFFRKMTHKKLRDYPINENNEETMGWHRRSKAFWSQTEKIYQGLRPIKQAAMMCGAMRLAFNAYKRTTSDGRQVTLRQVSGWKEADFADEIFHSLFDDEVLHSKHWYARDAWQSGKPQKQPHVMLTLAHEYEGNDSSLLCGEILAILATMLTRLESDFFKDHNIIPVMVLSFMADLKGRVLQAYFADDGLVIYKSRIFSFKEEAGEKSAELFLGYMGSEMIGATAVKRLHHSIPGDEATAVTEVSPAPAVQGASSTPAVQEVHLACPVVQDASSTPAVQDSSSLP
;
A
#
# COMPACT_ATOMS: atom_id res chain seq x y z
N MET A 1 25.00 2.67 -20.98
CA MET A 1 23.91 1.80 -20.49
C MET A 1 23.41 0.75 -21.49
N ALA A 2 24.06 0.51 -22.64
CA ALA A 2 23.61 -0.47 -23.65
C ALA A 2 24.27 -1.87 -23.55
N LYS A 3 24.90 -2.22 -22.42
CA LYS A 3 25.71 -3.46 -22.28
C LYS A 3 25.13 -4.52 -21.34
N LEU A 4 23.94 -4.33 -20.77
CA LEU A 4 23.35 -5.29 -19.82
C LEU A 4 22.33 -6.27 -20.41
N LEU A 5 22.08 -6.27 -21.73
CA LEU A 5 20.92 -6.96 -22.32
C LEU A 5 21.20 -8.20 -23.17
N ARG A 6 22.32 -8.92 -23.02
CA ARG A 6 22.46 -10.22 -23.71
C ARG A 6 23.25 -11.26 -22.92
N LYS A 7 22.53 -12.10 -22.19
CA LYS A 7 22.73 -13.56 -22.16
C LYS A 7 21.65 -14.21 -21.28
N VAL A 8 20.71 -14.92 -21.92
CA VAL A 8 20.33 -16.33 -21.69
C VAL A 8 19.10 -16.58 -22.56
N ALA A 9 19.34 -17.05 -23.78
CA ALA A 9 18.31 -17.65 -24.61
C ALA A 9 18.61 -19.14 -24.72
N SER A 10 17.82 -19.98 -24.06
CA SER A 10 17.46 -21.30 -24.58
C SER A 10 16.27 -21.86 -23.80
N SER A 11 15.29 -22.36 -24.57
CA SER A 11 14.03 -23.00 -24.16
C SER A 11 12.98 -22.09 -23.51
N TRP A 12 12.19 -21.38 -24.33
CA TRP A 12 10.99 -20.68 -23.85
C TRP A 12 9.79 -20.98 -24.77
N ASN A 13 8.65 -21.22 -24.15
CA ASN A 13 7.36 -21.30 -24.82
C ASN A 13 7.03 -19.93 -25.44
N LEU A 14 6.32 -19.89 -26.58
CA LEU A 14 5.91 -18.64 -27.24
C LEU A 14 5.14 -17.68 -26.30
N ASP A 15 4.36 -18.25 -25.38
CA ASP A 15 3.67 -17.51 -24.32
C ASP A 15 4.66 -16.79 -23.39
N ASP A 16 5.75 -17.42 -22.97
CA ASP A 16 6.73 -16.79 -22.07
C ASP A 16 7.57 -15.71 -22.75
N SER A 17 7.75 -15.78 -24.07
CA SER A 17 8.39 -14.71 -24.86
C SER A 17 7.51 -13.46 -24.90
N ALA A 18 6.23 -13.60 -25.27
CA ALA A 18 5.33 -12.45 -25.38
C ALA A 18 5.09 -11.73 -24.04
N LYS A 19 5.08 -12.47 -22.92
CA LYS A 19 4.99 -11.87 -21.58
C LYS A 19 6.20 -11.00 -21.25
N ARG A 20 7.40 -11.50 -21.56
CA ARG A 20 8.65 -10.76 -21.38
C ARG A 20 8.67 -9.54 -22.26
N ASP A 21 8.28 -9.66 -23.52
CA ASP A 21 8.24 -8.53 -24.45
C ASP A 21 7.33 -7.40 -23.94
N LYS A 22 6.17 -7.74 -23.36
CA LYS A 22 5.27 -6.74 -22.74
C LYS A 22 5.90 -6.09 -21.50
N ARG A 23 6.48 -6.90 -20.62
CA ARG A 23 7.15 -6.42 -19.40
C ARG A 23 8.33 -5.52 -19.72
N ASP A 24 9.18 -5.90 -20.68
CA ASP A 24 10.32 -5.13 -21.15
C ASP A 24 9.87 -3.80 -21.77
N THR A 25 8.74 -3.80 -22.49
CA THR A 25 8.13 -2.58 -23.02
C THR A 25 7.69 -1.63 -21.90
N TYR A 26 7.10 -2.16 -20.82
CA TYR A 26 6.70 -1.36 -19.66
C TYR A 26 7.91 -0.80 -18.91
N VAL A 27 8.93 -1.63 -18.65
CA VAL A 27 10.18 -1.21 -18.01
C VAL A 27 10.84 -0.08 -18.81
N LYS A 28 10.96 -0.22 -20.13
CA LYS A 28 11.47 0.84 -20.99
C LYS A 28 10.66 2.14 -20.85
N GLY A 29 9.33 2.03 -20.87
CA GLY A 29 8.44 3.18 -20.74
C GLY A 29 8.56 3.90 -19.39
N LEU A 30 8.73 3.14 -18.31
CA LEU A 30 8.94 3.67 -16.97
C LEU A 30 10.29 4.38 -16.84
N TYR A 31 11.37 3.83 -17.42
CA TYR A 31 12.67 4.51 -17.45
C TYR A 31 12.63 5.82 -18.23
N GLU A 32 11.95 5.85 -19.38
CA GLU A 32 11.77 7.08 -20.16
C GLU A 32 11.02 8.16 -19.36
N LEU A 33 10.00 7.78 -18.59
CA LEU A 33 9.31 8.68 -17.66
C LEU A 33 10.22 9.10 -16.50
N TRP A 34 10.99 8.17 -15.94
CA TRP A 34 11.91 8.44 -14.85
C TRP A 34 12.92 9.52 -15.23
N GLU A 35 13.57 9.38 -16.39
CA GLU A 35 14.54 10.35 -16.91
C GLU A 35 13.89 11.72 -17.12
N GLN A 36 12.67 11.75 -17.67
CA GLN A 36 11.93 12.99 -17.86
C GLN A 36 11.55 13.69 -16.55
N VAL A 37 11.22 12.95 -15.48
CA VAL A 37 10.79 13.55 -14.21
C VAL A 37 12.00 13.90 -13.32
N SER A 38 12.98 13.00 -13.21
CA SER A 38 14.15 13.16 -12.32
C SER A 38 15.07 14.32 -12.72
N THR A 39 15.09 14.68 -14.01
CA THR A 39 15.91 15.80 -14.51
C THR A 39 15.23 17.16 -14.40
N ARG A 40 13.96 17.21 -13.94
CA ARG A 40 13.23 18.47 -13.77
C ARG A 40 13.75 19.25 -12.57
N LYS A 41 13.87 20.56 -12.74
CA LYS A 41 14.16 21.50 -11.65
C LYS A 41 12.90 21.99 -10.92
N ASP A 42 11.78 22.05 -11.64
CA ASP A 42 10.50 22.41 -11.07
C ASP A 42 9.95 21.21 -10.27
N PRO A 43 9.68 21.36 -8.96
CA PRO A 43 9.09 20.28 -8.16
C PRO A 43 7.64 19.97 -8.53
N TYR A 44 7.00 20.82 -9.33
CA TYR A 44 5.64 20.63 -9.81
C TYR A 44 5.61 20.10 -11.24
N LEU A 45 4.68 19.18 -11.44
CA LEU A 45 4.39 18.55 -12.70
C LEU A 45 2.98 18.95 -13.15
N THR A 46 2.91 19.95 -14.02
CA THR A 46 1.66 20.39 -14.63
C THR A 46 1.11 19.27 -15.51
N LEU A 47 -0.17 18.94 -15.29
CA LEU A 47 -0.85 17.84 -15.97
C LEU A 47 -1.34 18.23 -17.38
N SER A 48 -0.56 19.01 -18.11
CA SER A 48 -0.86 19.34 -19.51
C SER A 48 -0.58 18.12 -20.39
N PRO A 49 -1.54 17.66 -21.23
CA PRO A 49 -1.32 16.56 -22.17
C PRO A 49 -0.10 16.76 -23.08
N SER A 50 0.33 18.01 -23.29
CA SER A 50 1.48 18.37 -24.12
C SER A 50 2.82 18.09 -23.44
N ASP A 51 2.89 18.16 -22.11
CA ASP A 51 4.18 18.09 -21.38
C ASP A 51 4.56 16.64 -21.04
N LEU A 52 3.57 15.80 -20.73
CA LEU A 52 3.77 14.40 -20.38
C LEU A 52 2.61 13.53 -20.92
N PRO A 53 2.59 13.24 -22.23
CA PRO A 53 1.47 12.55 -22.88
C PRO A 53 1.26 11.11 -22.37
N ARG A 54 2.24 10.55 -21.65
CA ARG A 54 2.21 9.20 -21.09
C ARG A 54 1.76 9.15 -19.63
N ILE A 55 1.41 10.27 -19.01
CA ILE A 55 0.79 10.29 -17.69
C ILE A 55 -0.69 10.66 -17.86
N LYS A 56 -1.56 9.74 -17.46
CA LYS A 56 -3.01 9.94 -17.44
C LYS A 56 -3.46 10.11 -16.00
N CYS A 57 -3.91 11.31 -15.65
CA CYS A 57 -4.45 11.59 -14.34
C CYS A 57 -5.99 11.52 -14.38
N VAL A 58 -6.56 10.75 -13.46
CA VAL A 58 -8.01 10.57 -13.30
C VAL A 58 -8.38 10.96 -11.89
N ASP A 59 -9.54 11.58 -11.69
CA ASP A 59 -10.00 11.88 -10.34
C ASP A 59 -10.31 10.59 -9.57
N LEU A 60 -9.75 10.48 -8.37
CA LEU A 60 -10.08 9.40 -7.44
C LEU A 60 -11.41 9.73 -6.78
N LEU A 61 -12.52 9.27 -7.38
CA LEU A 61 -13.85 9.45 -6.80
C LEU A 61 -13.97 8.66 -5.49
N GLY A 62 -14.28 9.36 -4.40
CA GLY A 62 -14.09 8.80 -3.06
C GLY A 62 -14.98 9.37 -1.96
N GLU A 63 -16.25 9.71 -2.24
CA GLU A 63 -17.22 10.05 -1.17
C GLU A 63 -18.55 9.26 -1.21
N SER A 64 -19.00 8.71 -2.34
CA SER A 64 -20.29 7.98 -2.37
C SER A 64 -20.45 6.87 -3.41
N THR A 65 -19.54 6.72 -4.37
CA THR A 65 -19.73 5.79 -5.50
C THR A 65 -18.49 4.95 -5.71
N PHE A 66 -18.63 3.64 -5.46
CA PHE A 66 -17.81 2.68 -6.16
C PHE A 66 -18.13 2.78 -7.65
N HIS A 67 -17.09 2.83 -8.47
CA HIS A 67 -17.23 2.66 -9.91
C HIS A 67 -17.73 1.24 -10.20
N GLU A 68 -19.04 1.10 -10.42
CA GLU A 68 -19.57 0.08 -11.33
C GLU A 68 -19.46 0.56 -12.80
N GLU A 69 -19.12 1.83 -13.05
CA GLU A 69 -19.11 2.44 -14.40
C GLU A 69 -17.77 3.08 -14.85
N SER A 70 -16.66 2.93 -14.11
CA SER A 70 -15.35 3.31 -14.69
C SER A 70 -14.81 2.16 -15.52
N SER A 71 -14.54 2.42 -16.79
CA SER A 71 -13.86 1.49 -17.70
C SER A 71 -12.40 1.22 -17.31
N VAL A 72 -11.86 1.92 -16.30
CA VAL A 72 -10.46 1.85 -15.89
C VAL A 72 -10.30 0.94 -14.66
N PRO A 73 -9.41 -0.08 -14.69
CA PRO A 73 -9.24 -1.03 -13.60
C PRO A 73 -8.82 -0.38 -12.27
N GLY A 74 -9.58 -0.64 -11.21
CA GLY A 74 -9.19 -0.32 -9.83
C GLY A 74 -8.40 -1.44 -9.16
N PHE A 75 -7.31 -1.09 -8.47
CA PHE A 75 -6.44 -2.06 -7.76
C PHE A 75 -6.51 -1.98 -6.24
N PHE A 76 -7.18 -0.96 -5.72
CA PHE A 76 -7.35 -0.74 -4.29
C PHE A 76 -8.80 -0.43 -3.98
N ARG A 77 -9.37 -1.17 -3.03
CA ARG A 77 -10.72 -0.94 -2.53
C ARG A 77 -10.64 -0.37 -1.12
N LYS A 78 -10.91 0.92 -0.97
CA LYS A 78 -10.88 1.62 0.32
C LYS A 78 -11.74 0.87 1.35
N MET A 79 -11.22 0.69 2.56
CA MET A 79 -12.03 0.24 3.69
C MET A 79 -13.13 1.26 3.97
N THR A 80 -14.36 0.80 4.09
CA THR A 80 -15.50 1.69 4.33
C THR A 80 -15.45 2.22 5.76
N HIS A 81 -16.02 3.41 5.99
CA HIS A 81 -16.17 3.95 7.35
C HIS A 81 -16.93 3.00 8.27
N LYS A 82 -17.90 2.24 7.73
CA LYS A 82 -18.62 1.21 8.50
C LYS A 82 -17.67 0.12 8.97
N LYS A 83 -16.87 -0.45 8.06
CA LYS A 83 -15.90 -1.51 8.38
C LYS A 83 -14.81 -1.02 9.33
N LEU A 84 -14.37 0.24 9.22
CA LEU A 84 -13.41 0.84 10.14
C LEU A 84 -13.96 0.94 11.57
N ARG A 85 -15.26 1.23 11.72
CA ARG A 85 -15.96 1.28 13.03
C ARG A 85 -16.16 -0.08 13.69
N ASP A 86 -16.01 -1.18 12.96
CA ASP A 86 -15.98 -2.52 13.55
C ASP A 86 -14.69 -2.76 14.36
N TYR A 87 -13.71 -1.84 14.27
CA TYR A 87 -12.44 -1.85 15.00
C TYR A 87 -12.24 -0.52 15.76
N PRO A 88 -13.07 -0.19 16.77
CA PRO A 88 -12.89 1.00 17.58
C PRO A 88 -11.52 1.01 18.28
N ILE A 89 -10.94 2.20 18.45
CA ILE A 89 -9.72 2.39 19.25
C ILE A 89 -10.01 1.91 20.68
N ASN A 90 -9.11 1.14 21.26
CA ASN A 90 -9.21 0.72 22.65
C ASN A 90 -8.83 1.88 23.57
N GLU A 91 -9.85 2.53 24.15
CA GLU A 91 -9.69 3.68 25.04
C GLU A 91 -9.00 3.34 26.37
N ASN A 92 -8.98 2.06 26.76
CA ASN A 92 -8.30 1.59 27.97
C ASN A 92 -6.79 1.33 27.74
N ASN A 93 -6.31 1.37 26.49
CA ASN A 93 -4.90 1.20 26.20
C ASN A 93 -4.17 2.55 26.31
N GLU A 94 -3.47 2.76 27.43
CA GLU A 94 -2.80 4.03 27.74
C GLU A 94 -1.79 4.48 26.68
N GLU A 95 -1.03 3.53 26.11
CA GLU A 95 -0.05 3.82 25.06
C GLU A 95 -0.72 4.35 23.78
N THR A 96 -1.76 3.64 23.31
CA THR A 96 -2.58 4.06 22.18
C THR A 96 -3.20 5.44 22.40
N MET A 97 -3.76 5.67 23.59
CA MET A 97 -4.37 6.96 23.92
C MET A 97 -3.35 8.07 24.11
N GLY A 98 -2.11 7.75 24.50
CA GLY A 98 -0.98 8.68 24.52
C GLY A 98 -0.64 9.17 23.11
N TRP A 99 -0.48 8.25 22.16
CA TRP A 99 -0.23 8.63 20.76
C TRP A 99 -1.41 9.35 20.12
N HIS A 100 -2.64 8.90 20.38
CA HIS A 100 -3.85 9.53 19.84
C HIS A 100 -3.97 10.99 20.27
N ARG A 101 -3.73 11.29 21.55
CA ARG A 101 -3.70 12.67 22.06
C ARG A 101 -2.61 13.52 21.42
N ARG A 102 -1.39 12.98 21.23
CA ARG A 102 -0.30 13.70 20.55
C ARG A 102 -0.65 14.00 19.10
N SER A 103 -1.25 13.05 18.38
CA SER A 103 -1.73 13.30 17.02
C SER A 103 -2.78 14.40 16.99
N LYS A 104 -3.77 14.38 17.90
CA LYS A 104 -4.77 15.47 18.02
C LYS A 104 -4.12 16.83 18.26
N ALA A 105 -3.20 16.92 19.24
CA ALA A 105 -2.48 18.15 19.54
C ALA A 105 -1.62 18.66 18.37
N PHE A 106 -1.09 17.74 17.57
CA PHE A 106 -0.36 18.07 16.34
C PHE A 106 -1.28 18.63 15.25
N TRP A 107 -2.46 18.03 15.04
CA TRP A 107 -3.46 18.53 14.09
C TRP A 107 -3.95 19.92 14.45
N SER A 108 -4.21 20.17 15.73
CA SER A 108 -4.64 21.48 16.24
C SER A 108 -3.52 22.49 16.44
N GLN A 109 -2.26 22.11 16.14
CA GLN A 109 -1.09 22.98 16.30
C GLN A 109 -1.02 23.66 17.69
N THR A 110 -1.56 23.01 18.72
CA THR A 110 -1.74 23.62 20.05
C THR A 110 -0.43 23.74 20.81
N GLU A 111 0.57 22.95 20.46
CA GLU A 111 1.90 22.99 21.06
C GLU A 111 2.85 23.81 20.17
N LYS A 112 3.56 24.77 20.78
CA LYS A 112 4.52 25.64 20.07
C LYS A 112 5.60 24.86 19.31
N ILE A 113 5.94 23.67 19.79
CA ILE A 113 6.93 22.80 19.14
C ILE A 113 6.55 22.47 17.69
N TYR A 114 5.26 22.42 17.35
CA TYR A 114 4.81 22.08 16.00
C TYR A 114 4.78 23.29 15.04
N GLN A 115 4.63 24.50 15.59
CA GLN A 115 4.52 25.74 14.82
C GLN A 115 5.86 26.19 14.21
N GLY A 116 6.98 25.79 14.82
CA GLY A 116 8.34 26.14 14.36
C GLY A 116 8.98 25.11 13.44
N LEU A 117 8.31 23.99 13.14
CA LEU A 117 8.88 22.94 12.32
C LEU A 117 8.93 23.35 10.84
N ARG A 118 10.03 23.00 10.17
CA ARG A 118 10.11 23.07 8.71
C ARG A 118 8.98 22.24 8.08
N PRO A 119 8.43 22.65 6.92
CA PRO A 119 7.32 21.94 6.29
C PRO A 119 7.59 20.44 6.06
N ILE A 120 8.79 20.07 5.63
CA ILE A 120 9.18 18.66 5.45
C ILE A 120 9.13 17.85 6.75
N LYS A 121 9.43 18.48 7.90
CA LYS A 121 9.36 17.83 9.22
C LYS A 121 7.91 17.69 9.67
N GLN A 122 7.05 18.67 9.39
CA GLN A 122 5.61 18.54 9.62
C GLN A 122 5.04 17.39 8.79
N ALA A 123 5.30 17.34 7.47
CA ALA A 123 4.85 16.26 6.60
C ALA A 123 5.34 14.87 7.07
N ALA A 124 6.60 14.78 7.53
CA ALA A 124 7.15 13.55 8.11
C ALA A 124 6.46 13.14 9.42
N MET A 125 6.05 14.11 10.25
CA MET A 125 5.24 13.84 11.44
C MET A 125 3.83 13.35 11.07
N MET A 126 3.23 13.87 9.99
CA MET A 126 1.96 13.34 9.47
C MET A 126 2.10 11.86 9.07
N CYS A 127 3.16 11.52 8.32
CA CYS A 127 3.46 10.12 7.98
C CYS A 127 3.56 9.26 9.25
N GLY A 128 4.31 9.72 10.25
CA GLY A 128 4.50 9.01 11.52
C GLY A 128 3.20 8.83 12.31
N ALA A 129 2.33 9.84 12.36
CA ALA A 129 1.03 9.76 13.01
C ALA A 129 0.13 8.71 12.34
N MET A 130 0.10 8.71 11.00
CA MET A 130 -0.67 7.74 10.22
C MET A 130 -0.11 6.31 10.37
N ARG A 131 1.21 6.14 10.33
CA ARG A 131 1.86 4.85 10.60
C ARG A 131 1.50 4.33 11.98
N LEU A 132 1.57 5.14 13.03
CA LEU A 132 1.21 4.72 14.39
C LEU A 132 -0.27 4.31 14.47
N ALA A 133 -1.16 5.11 13.90
CA ALA A 133 -2.59 4.83 13.89
C ALA A 133 -2.96 3.54 13.12
N PHE A 134 -2.17 3.18 12.11
CA PHE A 134 -2.36 1.96 11.32
C PHE A 134 -1.67 0.73 11.92
N ASN A 135 -0.40 0.85 12.31
CA ASN A 135 0.45 -0.27 12.75
C ASN A 135 0.27 -0.61 14.22
N ALA A 136 0.04 0.38 15.09
CA ALA A 136 0.27 0.25 16.52
C ALA A 136 -0.98 0.44 17.39
N TYR A 137 -1.92 1.31 16.99
CA TYR A 137 -3.11 1.57 17.80
C TYR A 137 -3.89 0.28 18.05
N LYS A 138 -4.06 -0.05 19.34
CA LYS A 138 -4.86 -1.20 19.75
C LYS A 138 -6.32 -0.89 19.52
N ARG A 139 -7.01 -1.84 18.90
CA ARG A 139 -8.41 -1.77 18.54
C ARG A 139 -9.11 -3.02 19.04
N THR A 140 -10.33 -2.83 19.53
CA THR A 140 -11.14 -3.91 20.09
C THR A 140 -12.04 -4.47 19.02
N THR A 141 -11.97 -5.78 18.79
CA THR A 141 -12.90 -6.50 17.90
C THR A 141 -14.18 -6.86 18.65
N SER A 142 -15.22 -7.27 17.92
CA SER A 142 -16.50 -7.67 18.51
C SER A 142 -16.42 -8.84 19.49
N ASP A 143 -15.40 -9.69 19.38
CA ASP A 143 -15.12 -10.80 20.30
C ASP A 143 -14.18 -10.43 21.47
N GLY A 144 -13.84 -9.15 21.60
CA GLY A 144 -13.00 -8.62 22.68
C GLY A 144 -11.48 -8.73 22.42
N ARG A 145 -11.03 -9.36 21.34
CA ARG A 145 -9.61 -9.42 21.00
C ARG A 145 -9.06 -8.06 20.62
N GLN A 146 -7.78 -7.85 20.95
CA GLN A 146 -7.02 -6.66 20.61
C GLN A 146 -6.23 -6.87 19.31
N VAL A 147 -6.47 -6.01 18.33
CA VAL A 147 -5.82 -6.04 17.01
C VAL A 147 -5.33 -4.64 16.62
N THR A 148 -4.59 -4.53 15.52
CA THR A 148 -4.31 -3.27 14.84
C THR A 148 -4.91 -3.28 13.43
N LEU A 149 -5.07 -2.12 12.79
CA LEU A 149 -5.60 -2.08 11.42
C LEU A 149 -4.72 -2.82 10.44
N ARG A 150 -3.39 -2.72 10.60
CA ARG A 150 -2.43 -3.49 9.80
C ARG A 150 -2.71 -5.01 9.87
N GLN A 151 -2.97 -5.53 11.07
CA GLN A 151 -3.20 -6.97 11.26
C GLN A 151 -4.46 -7.48 10.54
N VAL A 152 -5.47 -6.63 10.35
CA VAL A 152 -6.75 -7.02 9.73
C VAL A 152 -6.87 -6.61 8.26
N SER A 153 -5.90 -5.89 7.72
CA SER A 153 -5.93 -5.36 6.35
C SER A 153 -5.20 -6.23 5.33
N GLY A 154 -4.37 -7.17 5.77
CA GLY A 154 -3.55 -8.01 4.89
C GLY A 154 -2.27 -7.33 4.39
N TRP A 155 -2.00 -6.11 4.84
CA TRP A 155 -0.75 -5.38 4.59
C TRP A 155 0.34 -5.81 5.57
N LYS A 156 1.56 -5.95 5.06
CA LYS A 156 2.78 -6.22 5.83
C LYS A 156 3.71 -5.02 5.68
N GLU A 157 4.25 -4.54 6.79
CA GLU A 157 5.30 -3.50 6.78
C GLU A 157 6.51 -4.01 5.99
N ALA A 158 7.06 -3.15 5.15
CA ALA A 158 8.18 -3.46 4.26
C ALA A 158 9.35 -2.54 4.58
N ASP A 159 10.55 -3.09 4.49
CA ASP A 159 11.75 -2.27 4.37
C ASP A 159 11.86 -1.75 2.93
N PHE A 160 12.56 -0.65 2.73
CA PHE A 160 12.75 -0.08 1.41
C PHE A 160 13.72 -0.90 0.54
N ALA A 161 14.71 -1.54 1.16
CA ALA A 161 15.80 -2.24 0.47
C ALA A 161 15.30 -3.32 -0.49
N ASP A 162 15.66 -3.18 -1.78
CA ASP A 162 15.53 -4.10 -2.92
C ASP A 162 14.12 -4.66 -3.25
N GLU A 163 13.17 -4.62 -2.31
CA GLU A 163 11.78 -5.09 -2.48
C GLU A 163 10.79 -3.96 -2.84
N ILE A 164 11.14 -2.73 -2.44
CA ILE A 164 10.33 -1.53 -2.69
C ILE A 164 11.09 -0.58 -3.62
N PHE A 165 12.32 -0.21 -3.27
CA PHE A 165 13.21 0.55 -4.14
C PHE A 165 14.54 -0.19 -4.32
N HIS A 166 14.93 -0.35 -5.58
CA HIS A 166 16.31 -0.67 -5.91
C HIS A 166 17.18 0.51 -5.47
N SER A 167 18.35 0.21 -4.89
CA SER A 167 19.32 1.19 -4.40
C SER A 167 19.73 2.28 -5.40
N LEU A 168 19.44 2.11 -6.70
CA LEU A 168 19.75 3.07 -7.75
C LEU A 168 18.83 4.31 -7.69
N PHE A 169 17.72 4.22 -6.95
CA PHE A 169 16.74 5.29 -6.78
C PHE A 169 16.82 5.98 -5.40
N ASP A 170 17.74 5.55 -4.53
CA ASP A 170 17.78 5.98 -3.12
C ASP A 170 18.01 7.48 -2.99
N ASP A 171 18.87 8.06 -3.81
CA ASP A 171 19.20 9.49 -3.72
C ASP A 171 18.00 10.37 -4.07
N GLU A 172 17.24 10.01 -5.11
CA GLU A 172 16.07 10.77 -5.55
C GLU A 172 14.82 10.53 -4.69
N VAL A 173 14.68 9.36 -4.07
CA VAL A 173 13.42 8.94 -3.41
C VAL A 173 13.54 8.86 -1.88
N LEU A 174 14.71 8.50 -1.34
CA LEU A 174 14.93 8.34 0.10
C LEU A 174 15.76 9.47 0.72
N HIS A 175 16.74 10.00 -0.03
CA HIS A 175 17.71 10.97 0.50
C HIS A 175 17.50 12.42 0.02
N SER A 176 16.43 12.70 -0.72
CA SER A 176 16.11 14.07 -1.11
C SER A 176 15.83 14.95 0.12
N LYS A 177 16.35 16.18 0.08
CA LYS A 177 16.18 17.17 1.16
C LYS A 177 14.78 17.79 1.19
N HIS A 178 14.05 17.69 0.09
CA HIS A 178 12.77 18.37 -0.13
C HIS A 178 11.59 17.41 -0.15
N TRP A 179 11.83 16.11 -0.34
CA TRP A 179 10.84 15.06 -0.18
C TRP A 179 11.53 13.74 0.10
N TYR A 180 10.81 12.78 0.69
CA TYR A 180 11.28 11.40 0.73
C TYR A 180 10.13 10.44 1.07
N ALA A 181 10.23 9.20 0.61
CA ALA A 181 9.37 8.13 1.08
C ALA A 181 9.73 7.79 2.53
N ARG A 182 8.73 7.71 3.40
CA ARG A 182 8.95 7.55 4.84
C ARG A 182 8.65 6.14 5.33
N ASP A 183 7.53 5.59 4.92
CA ASP A 183 7.09 4.26 5.34
C ASP A 183 6.55 3.47 4.13
N ALA A 184 6.74 2.15 4.15
CA ALA A 184 6.27 1.26 3.10
C ALA A 184 5.55 0.03 3.66
N TRP A 185 4.58 -0.44 2.88
CA TRP A 185 3.90 -1.70 3.11
C TRP A 185 3.72 -2.45 1.79
N GLN A 186 3.72 -3.77 1.87
CA GLN A 186 3.41 -4.66 0.76
C GLN A 186 2.33 -5.65 1.16
N SER A 187 1.79 -6.39 0.19
CA SER A 187 0.90 -7.51 0.50
C SER A 187 1.57 -8.51 1.44
N GLY A 188 0.81 -9.08 2.38
CA GLY A 188 1.25 -10.25 3.14
C GLY A 188 1.49 -11.49 2.27
N LYS A 189 1.09 -11.48 0.99
CA LYS A 189 1.34 -12.52 -0.01
C LYS A 189 1.87 -11.89 -1.31
N PRO A 190 3.09 -11.33 -1.29
CA PRO A 190 3.56 -10.45 -2.36
C PRO A 190 3.72 -11.17 -3.72
N GLN A 191 3.95 -12.49 -3.74
CA GLN A 191 3.96 -13.26 -4.99
C GLN A 191 2.60 -13.34 -5.68
N LYS A 192 1.49 -13.14 -4.95
CA LYS A 192 0.13 -13.16 -5.49
C LYS A 192 -0.41 -11.75 -5.74
N GLN A 193 0.07 -10.77 -4.98
CA GLN A 193 -0.40 -9.40 -4.98
C GLN A 193 0.82 -8.47 -4.91
N PRO A 194 1.30 -7.96 -6.04
CA PRO A 194 2.50 -7.11 -6.11
C PRO A 194 2.22 -5.67 -5.65
N HIS A 195 1.10 -5.44 -4.94
CA HIS A 195 0.70 -4.14 -4.44
C HIS A 195 1.70 -3.58 -3.42
N VAL A 196 1.88 -2.26 -3.50
CA VAL A 196 2.69 -1.47 -2.57
C VAL A 196 1.87 -0.28 -2.09
N MET A 197 2.04 0.07 -0.82
CA MET A 197 1.57 1.31 -0.23
C MET A 197 2.77 2.06 0.35
N LEU A 198 2.82 3.37 0.12
CA LEU A 198 3.86 4.27 0.62
C LEU A 198 3.25 5.47 1.35
N THR A 199 3.95 5.99 2.34
CA THR A 199 3.78 7.38 2.80
C THR A 199 4.94 8.22 2.26
N LEU A 200 4.62 9.44 1.80
CA LEU A 200 5.61 10.40 1.34
C LEU A 200 5.49 11.70 2.13
N ALA A 201 6.65 12.26 2.48
CA ALA A 201 6.75 13.59 3.06
C ALA A 201 7.29 14.58 2.02
N HIS A 202 6.66 15.73 1.88
CA HIS A 202 7.06 16.81 0.96
C HIS A 202 7.20 18.14 1.69
N GLU A 203 8.22 18.92 1.31
CA GLU A 203 8.41 20.30 1.77
C GLU A 203 7.51 21.29 1.06
N TYR A 204 6.99 20.92 -0.12
CA TYR A 204 6.19 21.79 -0.97
C TYR A 204 4.71 21.75 -0.62
N GLU A 205 3.99 22.83 -0.94
CA GLU A 205 2.53 22.84 -0.88
C GLU A 205 1.95 22.08 -2.07
N GLY A 206 0.96 21.22 -1.85
CA GLY A 206 0.24 20.65 -2.99
C GLY A 206 -0.78 21.62 -3.56
N ASN A 207 -1.10 21.40 -4.83
CA ASN A 207 -2.28 21.95 -5.49
C ASN A 207 -2.98 20.86 -6.31
N ASP A 208 -4.25 21.08 -6.63
CA ASP A 208 -5.06 20.09 -7.35
C ASP A 208 -4.74 20.04 -8.85
N SER A 209 -4.07 21.03 -9.43
CA SER A 209 -3.74 21.10 -10.85
C SER A 209 -2.41 20.44 -11.25
N SER A 210 -1.59 20.03 -10.28
CA SER A 210 -0.28 19.43 -10.53
C SER A 210 0.04 18.25 -9.60
N LEU A 211 0.97 17.41 -10.05
CA LEU A 211 1.61 16.38 -9.24
C LEU A 211 2.97 16.87 -8.74
N LEU A 212 3.42 16.39 -7.58
CA LEU A 212 4.78 16.67 -7.11
C LEU A 212 5.73 15.65 -7.73
N CYS A 213 6.89 16.07 -8.21
CA CYS A 213 7.87 15.18 -8.83
C CYS A 213 8.22 13.99 -7.93
N GLY A 214 8.39 14.21 -6.62
CA GLY A 214 8.69 13.12 -5.67
C GLY A 214 7.57 12.06 -5.58
N GLU A 215 6.30 12.43 -5.78
CA GLU A 215 5.21 11.45 -5.82
C GLU A 215 5.36 10.51 -7.02
N ILE A 216 5.67 11.08 -8.18
CA ILE A 216 5.84 10.33 -9.41
C ILE A 216 7.10 9.46 -9.35
N LEU A 217 8.21 10.03 -8.88
CA LEU A 217 9.46 9.28 -8.75
C LEU A 217 9.30 8.08 -7.83
N ALA A 218 8.65 8.21 -6.67
CA ALA A 218 8.40 7.08 -5.79
C ALA A 218 7.52 6.00 -6.46
N ILE A 219 6.48 6.40 -7.21
CA ILE A 219 5.64 5.46 -7.99
C ILE A 219 6.49 4.73 -9.04
N LEU A 220 7.26 5.46 -9.83
CA LEU A 220 8.10 4.91 -10.90
C LEU A 220 9.18 3.98 -10.35
N ALA A 221 9.91 4.39 -9.31
CA ALA A 221 10.93 3.57 -8.65
C ALA A 221 10.36 2.26 -8.14
N THR A 222 9.17 2.30 -7.51
CA THR A 222 8.48 1.09 -7.02
C THR A 222 8.16 0.13 -8.18
N MET A 223 7.58 0.67 -9.25
CA MET A 223 7.19 -0.13 -10.41
C MET A 223 8.40 -0.72 -11.12
N LEU A 224 9.47 0.06 -11.33
CA LEU A 224 10.72 -0.40 -11.94
C LEU A 224 11.35 -1.51 -11.11
N THR A 225 11.53 -1.29 -9.81
CA THR A 225 12.12 -2.28 -8.88
C THR A 225 11.38 -3.62 -8.96
N ARG A 226 10.05 -3.60 -8.92
CA ARG A 226 9.25 -4.84 -8.97
C ARG A 226 9.16 -5.44 -10.36
N LEU A 227 9.12 -4.63 -11.43
CA LEU A 227 9.11 -5.11 -12.81
C LEU A 227 10.48 -5.61 -13.29
N GLU A 228 11.58 -5.28 -12.62
CA GLU A 228 12.89 -5.84 -12.93
C GLU A 228 13.20 -7.08 -12.08
N SER A 229 12.53 -7.25 -10.95
CA SER A 229 12.74 -8.40 -10.07
C SER A 229 12.08 -9.69 -10.60
N ASP A 230 12.86 -10.77 -10.66
CA ASP A 230 12.38 -12.12 -10.99
C ASP A 230 11.30 -12.63 -10.02
N PHE A 231 11.25 -12.08 -8.80
CA PHE A 231 10.26 -12.43 -7.79
C PHE A 231 8.83 -12.09 -8.23
N PHE A 232 8.66 -11.06 -9.08
CA PHE A 232 7.36 -10.62 -9.58
C PHE A 232 7.16 -10.91 -11.07
N LYS A 233 7.93 -11.84 -11.66
CA LYS A 233 7.87 -12.18 -13.10
C LYS A 233 6.49 -12.62 -13.61
N ASP A 234 5.63 -13.11 -12.71
CA ASP A 234 4.26 -13.55 -13.02
C ASP A 234 3.25 -12.40 -13.08
N HIS A 235 3.70 -11.15 -12.89
CA HIS A 235 2.86 -9.94 -12.91
C HIS A 235 3.35 -8.95 -13.97
N ASN A 236 2.43 -8.33 -14.69
CA ASN A 236 2.75 -7.22 -15.61
C ASN A 236 2.25 -5.87 -15.10
N ILE A 237 1.50 -5.87 -13.99
CA ILE A 237 0.99 -4.67 -13.35
C ILE A 237 1.46 -4.66 -11.91
N ILE A 238 2.08 -3.56 -11.50
CA ILE A 238 2.50 -3.30 -10.12
C ILE A 238 1.69 -2.13 -9.58
N PRO A 239 0.61 -2.38 -8.82
CA PRO A 239 -0.20 -1.30 -8.26
C PRO A 239 0.53 -0.61 -7.10
N VAL A 240 0.55 0.72 -7.12
CA VAL A 240 1.18 1.54 -6.08
C VAL A 240 0.15 2.52 -5.52
N MET A 241 -0.01 2.55 -4.21
CA MET A 241 -0.79 3.58 -3.51
C MET A 241 0.16 4.48 -2.73
N VAL A 242 -0.01 5.79 -2.87
CA VAL A 242 0.79 6.79 -2.17
C VAL A 242 -0.14 7.65 -1.31
N LEU A 243 0.17 7.73 -0.02
CA LEU A 243 -0.36 8.75 0.89
C LEU A 243 0.68 9.87 0.93
N SER A 244 0.43 10.93 0.16
CA SER A 244 1.34 12.07 0.03
C SER A 244 0.98 13.14 1.05
N PHE A 245 1.91 13.43 1.94
CA PHE A 245 1.80 14.50 2.94
C PHE A 245 2.76 15.63 2.58
N MET A 246 2.28 16.85 2.74
CA MET A 246 2.84 18.04 2.13
C MET A 246 2.79 19.21 3.11
N ALA A 247 3.41 20.33 2.74
CA ALA A 247 3.41 21.53 3.56
C ALA A 247 2.00 21.96 3.96
N ASP A 248 1.94 22.73 5.04
CA ASP A 248 0.70 23.30 5.56
C ASP A 248 -0.31 22.25 6.10
N LEU A 249 0.20 21.12 6.60
CA LEU A 249 -0.60 19.99 7.09
C LEU A 249 -1.64 19.52 6.06
N LYS A 250 -1.23 19.42 4.80
CA LYS A 250 -2.08 18.94 3.71
C LYS A 250 -1.67 17.53 3.33
N GLY A 251 -2.60 16.78 2.73
CA GLY A 251 -2.28 15.51 2.12
C GLY A 251 -3.26 15.08 1.04
N ARG A 252 -2.85 14.14 0.20
CA ARG A 252 -3.71 13.49 -0.80
C ARG A 252 -3.36 12.02 -0.96
N VAL A 253 -4.27 11.28 -1.58
CA VAL A 253 -4.07 9.87 -1.93
C VAL A 253 -3.93 9.75 -3.44
N LEU A 254 -2.90 9.03 -3.87
CA LEU A 254 -2.71 8.62 -5.25
C LEU A 254 -2.78 7.09 -5.34
N GLN A 255 -3.38 6.58 -6.42
CA GLN A 255 -3.30 5.17 -6.78
C GLN A 255 -2.84 5.09 -8.22
N ALA A 256 -1.83 4.27 -8.49
CA ALA A 256 -1.19 4.24 -9.79
C ALA A 256 -0.91 2.82 -10.26
N TYR A 257 -0.92 2.66 -11.58
CA TYR A 257 -0.47 1.48 -12.27
C TYR A 257 0.03 1.85 -13.67
N PHE A 258 0.90 1.03 -14.26
CA PHE A 258 1.37 1.22 -15.62
C PHE A 258 0.61 0.31 -16.58
N ALA A 259 0.21 0.86 -17.73
CA ALA A 259 -0.56 0.21 -18.77
C ALA A 259 0.02 0.47 -20.16
N ASP A 260 -0.63 -0.07 -21.19
CA ASP A 260 -0.16 0.04 -22.58
C ASP A 260 -0.05 1.49 -23.07
N ASP A 261 -0.86 2.38 -22.51
CA ASP A 261 -0.92 3.81 -22.82
C ASP A 261 -0.12 4.71 -21.87
N GLY A 262 0.60 4.12 -20.91
CA GLY A 262 1.48 4.81 -19.97
C GLY A 262 1.08 4.67 -18.51
N LEU A 263 1.49 5.64 -17.70
CA LEU A 263 1.23 5.68 -16.26
C LEU A 263 -0.16 6.26 -16.00
N VAL A 264 -1.04 5.46 -15.40
CA VAL A 264 -2.36 5.90 -14.95
C VAL A 264 -2.29 6.23 -13.47
N ILE A 265 -2.76 7.43 -13.08
CA ILE A 265 -2.78 7.91 -11.70
C ILE A 265 -4.17 8.39 -11.34
N TYR A 266 -4.84 7.68 -10.44
CA TYR A 266 -5.99 8.20 -9.73
C TYR A 266 -5.55 9.15 -8.63
N LYS A 267 -6.01 10.38 -8.67
CA LYS A 267 -5.61 11.47 -7.76
C LYS A 267 -6.81 11.95 -6.98
N SER A 268 -6.75 11.93 -5.65
CA SER A 268 -7.76 12.59 -4.83
C SER A 268 -7.57 14.11 -4.85
N ARG A 269 -8.59 14.85 -4.41
CA ARG A 269 -8.40 16.23 -3.94
C ARG A 269 -7.41 16.29 -2.78
N ILE A 270 -6.93 17.48 -2.46
CA ILE A 270 -6.15 17.73 -1.24
C ILE A 270 -7.06 17.84 -0.02
N PHE A 271 -6.63 17.23 1.08
CA PHE A 271 -7.29 17.25 2.38
C PHE A 271 -6.46 18.03 3.39
N SER A 272 -7.13 18.85 4.20
CA SER A 272 -6.52 19.55 5.33
C SER A 272 -6.48 18.63 6.56
N PHE A 273 -5.35 18.63 7.26
CA PHE A 273 -5.19 17.98 8.55
C PHE A 273 -5.15 18.97 9.72
N LYS A 274 -5.49 20.24 9.48
CA LYS A 274 -5.57 21.26 10.53
C LYS A 274 -6.84 21.11 11.35
N GLU A 275 -6.71 21.31 12.65
CA GLU A 275 -7.84 21.42 13.58
C GLU A 275 -8.80 20.21 13.46
N GLU A 276 -10.11 20.47 13.55
CA GLU A 276 -11.16 19.45 13.45
C GLU A 276 -11.15 18.67 12.12
N ALA A 277 -10.60 19.25 11.04
CA ALA A 277 -10.45 18.53 9.77
C ALA A 277 -9.39 17.41 9.88
N GLY A 278 -8.41 17.55 10.78
CA GLY A 278 -7.38 16.56 11.09
C GLY A 278 -7.90 15.17 11.34
N GLU A 279 -8.89 15.04 12.24
CA GLU A 279 -9.43 13.73 12.61
C GLU A 279 -10.19 13.08 11.45
N LYS A 280 -11.00 13.85 10.73
CA LYS A 280 -11.77 13.36 9.58
C LYS A 280 -10.85 12.92 8.44
N SER A 281 -9.82 13.71 8.14
CA SER A 281 -8.81 13.39 7.13
C SER A 281 -7.99 12.17 7.54
N ALA A 282 -7.59 12.06 8.81
CA ALA A 282 -6.89 10.88 9.32
C ALA A 282 -7.75 9.61 9.21
N GLU A 283 -9.04 9.67 9.57
CA GLU A 283 -9.96 8.53 9.42
C GLU A 283 -10.10 8.11 7.95
N LEU A 284 -10.25 9.08 7.03
CA LEU A 284 -10.31 8.82 5.59
C LEU A 284 -9.03 8.11 5.09
N PHE A 285 -7.86 8.61 5.48
CA PHE A 285 -6.58 8.04 5.06
C PHE A 285 -6.35 6.65 5.67
N LEU A 286 -6.78 6.41 6.91
CA LEU A 286 -6.79 5.06 7.50
C LEU A 286 -7.69 4.10 6.72
N GLY A 287 -8.80 4.59 6.17
CA GLY A 287 -9.64 3.81 5.25
C GLY A 287 -8.88 3.38 3.99
N TYR A 288 -8.03 4.24 3.43
CA TYR A 288 -7.15 3.87 2.32
C TYR A 288 -6.03 2.91 2.77
N MET A 289 -5.40 3.14 3.92
CA MET A 289 -4.38 2.22 4.45
C MET A 289 -4.94 0.82 4.75
N GLY A 290 -6.19 0.75 5.18
CA GLY A 290 -6.93 -0.51 5.37
C GLY A 290 -7.51 -1.11 4.08
N SER A 291 -7.16 -0.59 2.90
CA SER A 291 -7.75 -1.02 1.63
C SER A 291 -7.50 -2.50 1.31
N GLU A 292 -8.48 -3.11 0.67
CA GLU A 292 -8.33 -4.43 0.06
C GLU A 292 -7.55 -4.30 -1.25
N MET A 293 -6.54 -5.16 -1.42
CA MET A 293 -5.79 -5.31 -2.66
C MET A 293 -6.63 -6.12 -3.67
N ILE A 294 -7.15 -5.43 -4.69
CA ILE A 294 -8.02 -6.02 -5.72
C ILE A 294 -7.37 -5.87 -7.11
N GLY A 295 -8.08 -6.36 -8.14
CA GLY A 295 -7.63 -6.28 -9.54
C GLY A 295 -6.67 -7.42 -9.92
N ALA A 296 -6.72 -7.80 -11.20
CA ALA A 296 -5.83 -8.82 -11.75
C ALA A 296 -4.49 -8.19 -12.17
N THR A 297 -3.41 -8.59 -11.52
CA THR A 297 -2.03 -8.16 -11.84
C THR A 297 -1.24 -9.21 -12.62
N ALA A 298 -1.70 -10.46 -12.53
CA ALA A 298 -1.06 -11.61 -13.13
C ALA A 298 -1.13 -11.56 -14.65
N VAL A 299 -0.10 -12.12 -15.29
CA VAL A 299 -0.13 -12.30 -16.74
C VAL A 299 -1.14 -13.40 -17.09
N LYS A 300 -2.21 -13.06 -17.83
CA LYS A 300 -3.17 -14.07 -18.29
C LYS A 300 -2.41 -15.10 -19.13
N ARG A 301 -2.31 -16.35 -18.66
CA ARG A 301 -1.89 -17.47 -19.51
C ARG A 301 -2.97 -17.61 -20.57
N LEU A 302 -2.61 -17.41 -21.84
CA LEU A 302 -3.45 -17.87 -22.93
C LEU A 302 -3.36 -19.40 -22.92
N HIS A 303 -4.26 -20.05 -22.17
CA HIS A 303 -4.54 -21.46 -22.40
C HIS A 303 -5.09 -21.55 -23.82
N HIS A 304 -4.26 -22.00 -24.75
CA HIS A 304 -4.72 -22.50 -26.04
C HIS A 304 -5.53 -23.76 -25.74
N SER A 305 -6.83 -23.60 -25.49
CA SER A 305 -7.77 -24.66 -25.80
C SER A 305 -7.79 -24.76 -27.32
N ILE A 306 -7.09 -25.77 -27.85
CA ILE A 306 -7.22 -26.20 -29.23
C ILE A 306 -8.71 -26.56 -29.42
N PRO A 307 -9.46 -25.90 -30.31
CA PRO A 307 -10.79 -26.34 -30.66
C PRO A 307 -10.63 -27.56 -31.57
N GLY A 308 -10.87 -28.75 -31.03
CA GLY A 308 -10.86 -29.99 -31.80
C GLY A 308 -10.36 -31.17 -30.98
N ASP A 309 -11.25 -31.72 -30.17
CA ASP A 309 -11.34 -33.17 -29.93
C ASP A 309 -12.72 -33.46 -29.33
N GLU A 310 -13.75 -33.33 -30.17
CA GLU A 310 -14.90 -34.21 -30.04
C GLU A 310 -14.45 -35.60 -30.50
N ALA A 311 -14.10 -36.46 -29.55
CA ALA A 311 -14.14 -37.90 -29.76
C ALA A 311 -14.28 -38.63 -28.41
N THR A 312 -15.52 -39.03 -28.13
CA THR A 312 -15.88 -40.29 -27.48
C THR A 312 -15.24 -40.63 -26.12
N ALA A 313 -15.99 -40.41 -25.04
CA ALA A 313 -15.92 -41.28 -23.87
C ALA A 313 -17.34 -41.66 -23.41
N VAL A 314 -17.65 -42.90 -23.81
CA VAL A 314 -18.73 -43.81 -23.45
C VAL A 314 -19.32 -43.59 -22.06
N THR A 315 -20.65 -43.58 -22.05
CA THR A 315 -21.53 -43.71 -20.89
C THR A 315 -21.26 -45.04 -20.18
N GLU A 316 -20.78 -45.00 -18.94
CA GLU A 316 -20.84 -46.17 -18.05
C GLU A 316 -21.56 -45.80 -16.75
N VAL A 317 -22.55 -46.64 -16.44
CA VAL A 317 -23.59 -46.45 -15.45
C VAL A 317 -23.29 -47.34 -14.24
N SER A 318 -23.34 -46.73 -13.04
CA SER A 318 -23.64 -47.32 -11.71
C SER A 318 -22.61 -48.26 -11.04
N PRO A 319 -22.76 -48.58 -9.73
CA PRO A 319 -23.63 -48.00 -8.69
C PRO A 319 -22.94 -47.64 -7.36
N ALA A 320 -23.69 -46.94 -6.50
CA ALA A 320 -23.41 -46.72 -5.08
C ALA A 320 -23.43 -48.02 -4.24
N PRO A 321 -22.86 -47.97 -3.01
CA PRO A 321 -23.45 -48.74 -1.92
C PRO A 321 -23.76 -47.88 -0.68
N ALA A 322 -25.03 -47.99 -0.29
CA ALA A 322 -25.54 -48.32 1.03
C ALA A 322 -25.02 -47.59 2.29
N VAL A 323 -25.95 -46.82 2.83
CA VAL A 323 -26.19 -46.51 4.25
C VAL A 323 -26.16 -47.78 5.14
N GLN A 324 -25.44 -47.71 6.25
CA GLN A 324 -25.82 -48.38 7.50
C GLN A 324 -25.62 -47.41 8.66
N GLY A 325 -26.73 -47.15 9.37
CA GLY A 325 -26.71 -46.43 10.64
C GLY A 325 -26.58 -47.39 11.82
N ALA A 326 -26.02 -46.88 12.91
CA ALA A 326 -26.36 -47.32 14.27
C ALA A 326 -26.03 -46.20 15.26
N SER A 327 -27.01 -45.95 16.13
CA SER A 327 -27.03 -44.99 17.23
C SER A 327 -26.15 -45.40 18.42
N SER A 328 -25.65 -44.43 19.19
CA SER A 328 -25.84 -44.38 20.65
C SER A 328 -25.24 -43.10 21.27
N THR A 329 -25.84 -42.75 22.40
CA THR A 329 -25.95 -41.50 23.18
C THR A 329 -24.66 -41.06 23.93
N PRO A 330 -24.64 -39.85 24.55
CA PRO A 330 -23.44 -39.13 24.97
C PRO A 330 -22.96 -39.48 26.38
N ALA A 331 -21.64 -39.39 26.60
CA ALA A 331 -21.05 -39.39 27.93
C ALA A 331 -20.50 -38.00 28.26
N VAL A 332 -20.99 -37.49 29.39
CA VAL A 332 -20.56 -36.32 30.15
C VAL A 332 -19.30 -36.69 30.95
N GLN A 333 -18.30 -35.81 30.99
CA GLN A 333 -17.34 -35.66 32.11
C GLN A 333 -16.65 -34.29 31.98
N GLU A 334 -17.02 -33.34 32.84
CA GLU A 334 -16.25 -32.88 34.01
C GLU A 334 -14.88 -32.28 33.64
N VAL A 335 -14.77 -30.95 33.53
CA VAL A 335 -14.43 -30.01 34.63
C VAL A 335 -13.18 -30.45 35.40
N HIS A 336 -12.03 -29.90 35.02
CA HIS A 336 -10.93 -29.71 35.96
C HIS A 336 -10.40 -28.27 35.87
N LEU A 337 -10.83 -27.50 36.87
CA LEU A 337 -10.17 -26.30 37.37
C LEU A 337 -8.77 -26.67 37.89
N ALA A 338 -7.75 -25.91 37.45
CA ALA A 338 -6.51 -25.73 38.19
C ALA A 338 -5.75 -24.48 37.69
N CYS A 339 -6.08 -23.32 38.27
CA CYS A 339 -5.07 -22.35 38.73
C CYS A 339 -4.68 -22.80 40.15
N PRO A 340 -3.48 -22.53 40.69
CA PRO A 340 -2.83 -21.21 40.65
C PRO A 340 -1.29 -21.23 40.51
N VAL A 341 -0.68 -20.06 40.38
CA VAL A 341 0.26 -19.48 41.37
C VAL A 341 1.06 -18.36 40.71
N VAL A 342 0.84 -17.19 41.29
CA VAL A 342 1.61 -15.95 41.27
C VAL A 342 3.11 -16.20 41.50
N GLN A 343 3.96 -15.63 40.66
CA GLN A 343 5.28 -15.18 41.08
C GLN A 343 5.57 -13.79 40.51
N ASP A 344 5.73 -12.86 41.45
CA ASP A 344 6.32 -11.53 41.27
C ASP A 344 7.71 -11.62 40.65
N ALA A 345 8.01 -10.71 39.72
CA ALA A 345 9.36 -10.25 39.46
C ALA A 345 9.32 -8.81 38.96
N SER A 346 9.38 -7.90 39.93
CA SER A 346 9.82 -6.53 39.76
C SER A 346 11.32 -6.50 39.49
N SER A 347 11.73 -5.91 38.36
CA SER A 347 13.03 -5.22 38.24
C SER A 347 13.17 -4.57 36.86
N THR A 348 12.90 -3.27 36.81
CA THR A 348 13.45 -2.30 35.87
C THR A 348 14.97 -2.23 36.02
N PRO A 349 15.73 -1.81 34.98
CA PRO A 349 16.27 -0.46 35.11
C PRO A 349 16.27 0.38 33.82
N ALA A 350 15.90 1.63 34.04
CA ALA A 350 16.47 2.87 33.50
C ALA A 350 17.01 2.92 32.06
N VAL A 351 16.24 3.60 31.23
CA VAL A 351 16.69 4.37 30.07
C VAL A 351 17.61 5.51 30.57
N GLN A 352 18.82 5.61 30.02
CA GLN A 352 19.60 6.84 30.03
C GLN A 352 19.40 7.57 28.70
N ASP A 353 18.90 8.78 28.87
CA ASP A 353 18.69 9.83 27.90
C ASP A 353 20.04 10.52 27.63
N SER A 354 20.43 10.68 26.38
CA SER A 354 21.46 11.66 26.00
C SER A 354 21.18 12.21 24.61
N SER A 355 20.37 13.26 24.62
CA SER A 355 20.34 14.33 23.63
C SER A 355 21.75 14.87 23.33
N SER A 356 22.13 14.89 22.05
CA SER A 356 23.09 15.85 21.48
C SER A 356 22.91 15.87 19.95
N LEU A 357 22.16 16.87 19.48
CA LEU A 357 22.23 17.34 18.09
C LEU A 357 23.59 18.03 17.85
N PRO A 358 24.08 18.05 16.61
CA PRO A 358 23.76 19.17 15.73
C PRO A 358 22.78 18.85 14.59
#